data_AF-A0A419YV03-F1
#
_entry.id   AF-A0A419YV03-F1
#
_cell.length_a   1.000
_cell.length_b   1.000
_cell.length_c   1.000
_cell.angle_alpha   90.00
_cell.angle_beta   90.00
_cell.angle_gamma   90.00
#
_symmetry.space_group_name_H-M   'P 1'
#
loop_
_entity.id
_entity.type
_entity.pdbx_description
1 polymer ?
#
loop_
_entity_poly.entity_id
_entity_poly.type
_entity_poly.pdbx_seq_one_letter_code
_entity_poly.pdbx_strand_id
1 'polypeptide(L)' 'MPIRMALKEAAIMAVIELETKLHFDRNLEGSRRLTQTDCDDARASVEAARHVLPSIVRSTLLLRIEGAECWLADRQAKG' A
#
# COMPACT_ATOMS: atom_id res chain seq x y z
N MET A 1 -13.47 2.81 22.30
CA MET A 1 -13.56 2.11 21.00
C MET A 1 -13.20 2.92 19.73
N PRO A 2 -12.96 4.26 19.71
CA PRO A 2 -12.74 4.98 18.44
C PRO A 2 -11.38 4.71 17.78
N ILE A 3 -10.34 4.43 18.59
CA ILE A 3 -8.96 4.25 18.11
C ILE A 3 -8.83 3.02 17.18
N ARG A 4 -9.56 1.94 17.44
CA ARG A 4 -9.48 0.70 16.63
C ARG A 4 -10.06 0.88 15.23
N MET A 5 -11.17 1.62 15.13
CA MET A 5 -11.82 1.91 13.86
C MET A 5 -10.93 2.81 13.01
N ALA A 6 -10.36 3.86 13.61
CA ALA A 6 -9.42 4.75 12.95
C ALA A 6 -8.17 4.02 12.42
N LEU A 7 -7.60 3.07 13.17
CA LEU A 7 -6.43 2.28 12.71
C LEU A 7 -6.77 1.38 11.52
N LYS A 8 -7.94 0.73 11.53
CA LYS A 8 -8.39 -0.09 10.42
C LYS A 8 -8.61 0.74 9.16
N GLU A 9 -9.29 1.88 9.29
CA GLU A 9 -9.55 2.80 8.18
C GLU A 9 -8.25 3.37 7.63
N ALA A 10 -7.31 3.80 8.48
CA ALA A 10 -6.00 4.28 8.07
C ALA A 10 -5.21 3.24 7.27
N ALA A 11 -5.20 1.97 7.72
CA ALA A 11 -4.51 0.89 7.00
C ALA A 11 -5.13 0.63 5.60
N ILE A 12 -6.46 0.63 5.50
CA ILE A 12 -7.16 0.45 4.22
C ILE A 12 -6.90 1.65 3.30
N MET A 13 -7.00 2.87 3.82
CA MET A 13 -6.76 4.09 3.06
C MET A 13 -5.33 4.17 2.52
N ALA A 14 -4.33 3.83 3.35
CA ALA A 14 -2.93 3.83 2.91
C ALA A 14 -2.69 2.88 1.72
N VAL A 15 -3.31 1.70 1.72
CA VAL A 15 -3.19 0.75 0.60
C VAL A 15 -3.99 1.24 -0.63
N ILE A 16 -5.16 1.85 -0.46
CA ILE A 16 -5.90 2.47 -1.56
C ILE A 16 -5.09 3.59 -2.21
N GLU A 17 -4.44 4.44 -1.41
CA GLU A 17 -3.58 5.51 -1.90
C GLU A 17 -2.36 4.95 -2.65
N LEU A 18 -1.75 3.88 -2.13
CA LEU A 18 -0.66 3.16 -2.80
C LEU A 18 -1.09 2.61 -4.17
N GLU A 19 -2.22 1.89 -4.23
CA GLU A 19 -2.75 1.32 -5.48
C GLU A 19 -3.14 2.41 -6.48
N THR A 20 -3.64 3.53 -5.98
CA THR A 20 -3.94 4.72 -6.78
C THR A 20 -2.66 5.29 -7.39
N LYS A 21 -1.60 5.49 -6.59
CA LYS A 21 -0.28 5.92 -7.09
C LYS A 21 0.27 4.95 -8.13
N LEU A 22 0.21 3.64 -7.87
CA LEU A 22 0.63 2.60 -8.82
C LEU A 22 -0.13 2.71 -10.14
N HIS A 23 -1.45 2.94 -10.11
CA HIS A 23 -2.27 3.11 -11.31
C HIS A 23 -1.84 4.36 -12.11
N PHE A 24 -1.65 5.49 -11.45
CA PHE A 24 -1.18 6.73 -12.09
C PHE A 24 0.21 6.55 -12.71
N ASP A 25 1.12 5.90 -11.99
CA ASP A 25 2.49 5.71 -12.46
C ASP A 25 2.57 4.77 -13.68
N ARG A 26 1.70 3.76 -13.73
CA ARG A 26 1.58 2.84 -14.87
C ARG A 26 0.99 3.49 -16.11
N ASN A 27 -0.04 4.32 -15.95
CA ASN A 27 -0.94 4.68 -17.05
C ASN A 27 -0.88 6.16 -17.47
N LEU A 28 -0.36 7.05 -16.62
CA LEU A 28 -0.54 8.51 -16.77
C LEU A 28 0.80 9.28 -16.72
N GLU A 29 1.80 8.75 -17.43
CA GLU A 29 3.11 9.40 -17.67
C GLU A 29 3.75 10.02 -16.41
N GLY A 30 3.77 9.29 -15.30
CA GLY A 30 4.69 9.55 -14.19
C GLY A 30 4.46 10.83 -13.38
N SER A 31 3.30 11.48 -13.51
CA SER A 31 2.92 12.65 -12.70
C SER A 31 2.87 12.35 -11.18
N ARG A 32 2.70 11.08 -10.81
CA ARG A 32 2.88 10.55 -9.45
C ARG A 32 3.67 9.25 -9.52
N ARG A 33 5.00 9.34 -9.39
CA ARG A 33 5.85 8.15 -9.33
C ARG A 33 5.65 7.41 -8.02
N LEU A 34 5.45 6.10 -8.13
CA LEU A 34 5.50 5.20 -7.00
C LEU A 34 6.95 5.07 -6.52
N THR A 35 7.15 5.10 -5.21
CA THR A 35 8.45 4.94 -4.56
C THR A 35 8.42 3.78 -3.55
N GLN A 36 9.61 3.34 -3.13
CA GLN A 36 9.71 2.32 -2.08
C GLN A 36 9.15 2.84 -0.76
N THR A 37 9.35 4.14 -0.46
CA THR A 37 8.79 4.79 0.72
C THR A 37 7.27 4.70 0.76
N ASP A 38 6.58 4.83 -0.37
CA ASP A 38 5.12 4.67 -0.40
C ASP A 38 4.70 3.25 0.02
N CYS A 39 5.46 2.23 -0.40
CA CYS A 39 5.22 0.83 -0.04
C CYS A 39 5.50 0.59 1.46
N ASP A 40 6.59 1.14 1.96
CA ASP A 40 7.00 1.04 3.37
C ASP A 40 5.98 1.72 4.31
N ASP A 41 5.48 2.90 3.93
CA ASP A 41 4.48 3.66 4.69
C ASP A 41 3.14 2.92 4.74
N ALA A 42 2.71 2.33 3.61
CA ALA A 42 1.51 1.50 3.56
C ALA A 42 1.66 0.25 4.44
N ARG A 43 2.82 -0.42 4.37
CA ARG A 43 3.14 -1.58 5.22
C ARG A 43 3.13 -1.21 6.70
N ALA A 44 3.75 -0.10 7.08
CA ALA A 44 3.77 0.39 8.46
C ALA A 44 2.34 0.64 8.97
N SER A 45 1.47 1.21 8.14
CA SER A 45 0.06 1.44 8.47
C SER A 45 -0.70 0.12 8.69
N VAL A 46 -0.49 -0.88 7.84
CA VAL A 46 -1.09 -2.22 7.99
C VAL A 46 -0.60 -2.92 9.26
N GLU A 47 0.70 -2.85 9.56
CA GLU A 47 1.28 -3.46 10.76
C GLU A 47 0.85 -2.76 12.05
N ALA A 48 0.70 -1.43 12.05
CA ALA A 48 0.13 -0.68 13.17
C ALA A 48 -1.32 -1.12 13.46
N ALA A 49 -2.08 -1.51 12.43
CA ALA A 49 -3.44 -2.01 12.55
C ALA A 49 -3.54 -3.54 12.75
N ARG A 50 -2.42 -4.28 12.88
CA ARG A 50 -2.42 -5.75 12.89
C ARG A 50 -3.36 -6.38 13.92
N HIS A 51 -3.54 -5.73 15.07
CA HIS A 51 -4.35 -6.22 16.18
C HIS A 51 -5.85 -5.96 16.02
N VAL A 52 -6.23 -5.14 15.04
CA VAL A 52 -7.63 -4.75 14.79
C VAL A 52 -8.13 -5.22 13.43
N LEU A 53 -7.23 -5.64 12.54
CA LEU A 53 -7.57 -6.20 11.24
C LEU A 53 -7.89 -7.70 11.35
N PRO A 54 -8.99 -8.17 10.74
CA PRO A 54 -9.16 -9.59 10.46
C PRO A 54 -7.98 -10.12 9.66
N SER A 55 -7.52 -11.35 9.94
CA SER A 55 -6.34 -11.95 9.30
C SER A 55 -6.43 -11.96 7.77
N ILE A 56 -7.62 -12.23 7.22
CA ILE A 56 -7.88 -12.21 5.78
C ILE A 56 -7.70 -10.81 5.17
N VAL A 57 -8.14 -9.77 5.89
CA VAL A 57 -7.99 -8.38 5.45
C VAL A 57 -6.51 -8.00 5.49
N ARG A 58 -5.82 -8.26 6.61
CA ARG A 58 -4.38 -7.98 6.72
C ARG A 58 -3.58 -8.68 5.60
N SER A 59 -3.83 -9.96 5.35
CA SER A 59 -3.12 -10.71 4.30
C SER A 59 -3.40 -10.16 2.90
N THR A 60 -4.64 -9.76 2.63
CA THR A 60 -5.02 -9.14 1.35
C THR A 60 -4.32 -7.79 1.16
N LEU A 61 -4.24 -6.96 2.21
CA LEU A 61 -3.56 -5.67 2.16
C LEU A 61 -2.05 -5.84 1.92
N LEU A 62 -1.41 -6.80 2.61
CA LEU A 62 0.01 -7.11 2.42
C LEU A 62 0.30 -7.61 0.99
N LEU A 63 -0.54 -8.49 0.45
CA LEU A 63 -0.40 -8.98 -0.93
C LEU A 63 -0.48 -7.86 -1.98
N ARG A 64 -1.34 -6.86 -1.75
CA ARG A 64 -1.45 -5.68 -2.63
C ARG A 64 -0.19 -4.82 -2.57
N ILE A 65 0.39 -4.64 -1.38
CA ILE A 65 1.67 -3.93 -1.20
C ILE A 65 2.80 -4.68 -1.91
N GLU A 66 2.91 -6.00 -1.72
CA GLU A 66 3.90 -6.85 -2.40
C GLU A 66 3.79 -6.74 -3.92
N GLY A 67 2.57 -6.71 -4.47
CA GLY A 67 2.34 -6.49 -5.90
C GLY A 67 2.82 -5.13 -6.40
N ALA A 68 2.70 -4.07 -5.59
CA ALA A 68 3.22 -2.74 -5.91
C ALA A 68 4.75 -2.72 -5.90
N GLU A 69 5.38 -3.36 -4.91
CA GLU A 69 6.84 -3.49 -4.80
C GLU A 69 7.43 -4.30 -5.96
N CYS A 70 6.80 -5.42 -6.32
CA CYS A 70 7.25 -6.24 -7.46
C CYS A 70 7.24 -5.44 -8.76
N TRP A 71 6.21 -4.63 -8.96
CA TRP A 71 6.14 -3.74 -10.12
C TRP A 71 7.20 -2.64 -10.07
N LEU A 72 7.42 -2.04 -8.89
CA LEU A 72 8.45 -1.02 -8.70
C LEU A 72 9.85 -1.58 -9.02
N ALA A 73 10.15 -2.80 -8.56
CA ALA A 73 11.41 -3.49 -8.84
C ALA A 73 11.58 -3.79 -10.33
N ASP A 74 10.55 -4.30 -11.01
CA ASP A 74 10.55 -4.55 -12.46
C ASP A 74 10.78 -3.27 -13.26
N ARG A 75 10.14 -2.16 -12.85
CA ARG A 75 10.35 -0.84 -13.45
C ARG A 75 11.79 -0.37 -13.26
N GLN A 76 12.35 -0.49 -12.06
CA GLN A 76 13.73 -0.07 -11.77
C GLN A 76 14.76 -0.90 -12.54
N ALA A 77 14.46 -2.16 -12.83
CA ALA A 77 15.32 -3.02 -13.66
C ALA A 77 15.27 -2.68 -15.16
N LYS A 78 14.22 -1.99 -15.62
CA LYS A 78 14.00 -1.59 -17.02
C LYS A 78 14.45 -0.17 -17.36
N GLY A 79 14.75 0.65 -16.35
CA GLY A 79 15.25 2.02 -16.49
C GLY A 79 16.77 2.07 -16.48
#